data_AF-A0A2E9L2J5-F1
#
_entry.id   AF-A0A2E9L2J5-F1
#
_cell.length_a   1.000
_cell.length_b   1.000
_cell.length_c   1.000
_cell.angle_alpha   90.00
_cell.angle_beta   90.00
_cell.angle_gamma   90.00
#
_symmetry.space_group_name_H-M   'P 1'
#
loop_
_entity.id
_entity.type
_entity.pdbx_description
1 polymer ?
#
loop_
_entity_poly.entity_id
_entity_poly.type
_entity_poly.pdbx_seq_one_letter_code
_entity_poly.pdbx_strand_id
1 'polypeptide(L)'
;AQQNDSRRQPRDEALEFLRDLLSDTGSPVKKLREEVNAAGLTWATIRRAADELKVIKRKVGGPNQKSYWEWSLPEEPEGFSAL
;
A
#
# COMPACT_ATOMS: atom_id res chain seq x y z
N ALA A 1 -14.30 26.47 -12.27
CA ALA A 1 -13.64 25.18 -11.96
C ALA A 1 -12.75 25.42 -10.75
N GLN A 2 -12.73 24.66 -9.68
CA GLN A 2 -13.05 23.27 -9.45
C GLN A 2 -13.49 23.18 -7.98
N GLN A 3 -14.61 22.53 -7.67
CA GLN A 3 -15.01 22.29 -6.28
C GLN A 3 -14.13 21.17 -5.72
N ASN A 4 -13.05 21.54 -5.03
CA ASN A 4 -12.21 20.62 -4.26
C ASN A 4 -12.66 20.68 -2.78
N ASP A 5 -13.94 20.40 -2.54
CA ASP A 5 -14.57 20.46 -1.22
C ASP A 5 -14.33 19.14 -0.47
N SER A 6 -13.21 19.11 0.24
CA SER A 6 -13.07 18.73 1.66
C SER A 6 -13.67 17.44 2.22
N ARG A 7 -14.08 16.47 1.40
CA ARG A 7 -14.29 15.09 1.85
C ARG A 7 -13.20 14.23 1.25
N ARG A 8 -12.13 13.94 2.02
CA ARG A 8 -11.18 12.87 1.67
C ARG A 8 -12.02 11.67 1.26
N GLN A 9 -11.92 11.26 0.01
CA GLN A 9 -12.68 10.11 -0.43
C GLN A 9 -12.09 8.89 0.30
N PRO A 10 -12.89 7.86 0.61
CA PRO A 10 -12.38 6.62 1.24
C PRO A 10 -11.20 5.97 0.47
N ARG A 11 -11.02 6.36 -0.80
CA ARG A 11 -9.88 6.02 -1.63
C ARG A 11 -8.60 6.75 -1.22
N ASP A 12 -8.65 8.07 -1.03
CA ASP A 12 -7.48 8.88 -0.69
C ASP A 12 -6.93 8.47 0.69
N GLU A 13 -7.83 8.23 1.64
CA GLU A 13 -7.48 7.72 2.97
C GLU A 13 -6.78 6.36 2.89
N ALA A 14 -7.26 5.43 2.06
CA ALA A 14 -6.64 4.13 1.87
C ALA A 14 -5.27 4.20 1.17
N LEU A 15 -5.07 5.18 0.27
CA LEU A 15 -3.78 5.43 -0.38
C LEU A 15 -2.75 5.94 0.62
N GLU A 16 -3.12 6.98 1.38
CA GLU A 16 -2.26 7.54 2.43
C GLU A 16 -1.91 6.48 3.48
N PHE A 17 -2.91 5.74 3.97
CA PHE A 17 -2.71 4.66 4.93
C PHE A 17 -1.77 3.57 4.41
N LEU A 18 -1.99 3.11 3.18
CA LEU A 18 -1.15 2.06 2.59
C LEU A 18 0.28 2.55 2.32
N ARG A 19 0.45 3.81 1.92
CA ARG A 19 1.77 4.41 1.71
C ARG A 19 2.54 4.50 3.02
N ASP A 20 1.91 4.99 4.08
CA ASP A 20 2.51 5.11 5.41
C ASP A 20 2.95 3.73 5.94
N LEU A 21 2.06 2.74 5.83
CA LEU A 21 2.33 1.36 6.27
C LEU A 21 3.48 0.67 5.51
N LEU A 22 3.75 1.09 4.28
CA LEU A 22 4.78 0.51 3.40
C LEU A 22 6.07 1.35 3.31
N SER A 23 6.14 2.52 3.97
CA SER A 23 7.25 3.48 3.79
C SER A 23 8.56 3.04 4.47
N ASP A 24 8.50 2.26 5.55
CA ASP A 24 9.69 1.98 6.37
C ASP A 24 10.57 0.86 5.80
N THR A 25 9.97 -0.22 5.29
CA THR A 25 10.55 -1.36 4.56
C THR A 25 9.35 -2.27 4.26
N GLY A 26 9.29 -2.94 3.10
CA GLY A 26 8.12 -3.74 2.70
C GLY A 26 7.49 -4.56 3.83
N SER A 27 6.16 -4.54 3.93
CA SER A 27 5.43 -5.17 5.02
C SER A 27 4.82 -6.52 4.61
N PRO A 28 4.85 -7.54 5.49
CA PRO A 28 4.19 -8.82 5.24
C PRO A 28 2.67 -8.65 5.06
N VAL A 29 2.09 -9.35 4.09
CA VAL A 29 0.63 -9.29 3.80
C VAL A 29 -0.22 -9.64 5.01
N LYS A 30 0.27 -10.54 5.88
CA LYS A 30 -0.42 -10.89 7.12
C LYS A 30 -0.58 -9.66 8.03
N LYS A 31 0.52 -8.95 8.28
CA LYS A 31 0.52 -7.70 9.07
C LYS A 31 -0.34 -6.64 8.40
N LEU A 32 -0.21 -6.46 7.08
CA LEU A 32 -1.08 -5.55 6.32
C LEU A 32 -2.56 -5.81 6.61
N ARG A 33 -2.98 -7.06 6.55
CA ARG A 33 -4.38 -7.41 6.74
C ARG A 33 -4.86 -7.11 8.16
N GLU A 34 -4.01 -7.27 9.17
CA GLU A 34 -4.31 -6.92 10.57
C GLU A 34 -4.50 -5.41 10.71
N GLU A 35 -3.55 -4.61 10.21
CA GLU A 35 -3.61 -3.14 10.25
C GLU A 35 -4.82 -2.60 9.47
N VAL A 36 -5.13 -3.18 8.31
CA VAL A 36 -6.28 -2.81 7.48
C VAL A 36 -7.60 -3.04 8.20
N ASN A 37 -7.75 -4.17 8.89
CA ASN A 37 -8.95 -4.43 9.69
C ASN A 37 -9.01 -3.50 10.90
N ALA A 38 -7.88 -3.21 11.55
CA ALA A 38 -7.82 -2.28 12.67
C ALA A 38 -8.20 -0.85 12.26
N ALA A 39 -7.84 -0.44 11.04
CA ALA A 39 -8.24 0.83 10.44
C ALA A 39 -9.70 0.86 9.92
N GLY A 40 -10.44 -0.25 10.04
CA GLY A 40 -11.82 -0.34 9.52
C GLY A 40 -11.92 -0.33 7.98
N LEU A 41 -10.79 -0.52 7.28
CA LEU A 41 -10.74 -0.54 5.82
C LEU A 41 -11.00 -1.95 5.29
N THR A 42 -11.54 -2.04 4.08
CA THR A 42 -11.75 -3.33 3.42
C THR A 42 -10.53 -3.72 2.60
N TRP A 43 -10.30 -5.04 2.50
CA TRP A 43 -9.23 -5.56 1.65
C TRP A 43 -9.39 -5.18 0.18
N ALA A 44 -10.63 -5.02 -0.30
CA ALA A 44 -10.90 -4.54 -1.65
C ALA A 44 -10.42 -3.10 -1.86
N THR A 45 -10.63 -2.22 -0.88
CA THR A 45 -10.13 -0.83 -0.91
C THR A 45 -8.61 -0.80 -0.97
N ILE A 46 -7.94 -1.58 -0.13
CA ILE A 46 -6.48 -1.64 -0.06
C ILE A 46 -5.88 -2.25 -1.32
N ARG A 47 -6.53 -3.25 -1.92
CA ARG A 47 -6.07 -3.82 -3.19
C ARG A 47 -6.10 -2.77 -4.30
N ARG A 48 -7.17 -1.97 -4.40
CA ARG A 48 -7.24 -0.86 -5.36
C ARG A 48 -6.16 0.20 -5.10
N ALA A 49 -5.96 0.57 -3.84
CA ALA A 49 -4.89 1.49 -3.45
C ALA A 49 -3.50 0.93 -3.82
N ALA A 50 -3.29 -0.37 -3.63
CA ALA A 50 -2.04 -1.04 -4.00
C ALA A 50 -1.79 -1.04 -5.51
N ASP A 51 -2.84 -1.22 -6.31
CA ASP A 51 -2.74 -1.15 -7.77
C ASP A 51 -2.40 0.28 -8.23
N GLU A 52 -2.96 1.30 -7.58
CA GLU A 52 -2.67 2.71 -7.87
C GLU A 52 -1.25 3.15 -7.44
N LEU A 53 -0.80 2.71 -6.26
CA LEU A 53 0.56 2.91 -5.77
C LEU A 53 1.59 2.00 -6.45
N LYS A 54 1.16 1.14 -7.38
CA LYS A 54 2.00 0.15 -8.07
C LYS A 54 2.83 -0.71 -7.11
N VAL A 55 2.22 -1.11 -6.00
CA VAL A 55 2.85 -1.92 -4.95
C VAL A 55 3.43 -3.21 -5.54
N ILE A 56 4.70 -3.45 -5.23
CA ILE A 56 5.42 -4.66 -5.61
C ILE A 56 5.07 -5.76 -4.62
N LYS A 57 4.61 -6.92 -5.13
CA LYS A 57 4.19 -8.07 -4.34
C LYS A 57 5.22 -9.19 -4.53
N ARG A 58 6.08 -9.39 -3.55
CA ARG A 58 7.15 -10.40 -3.61
C ARG A 58 6.90 -11.52 -2.62
N LYS A 59 7.22 -12.75 -3.03
CA LYS A 59 7.22 -13.90 -2.11
C LYS A 59 8.61 -13.97 -1.47
N VAL A 60 8.67 -13.83 -0.17
CA VAL A 60 9.89 -13.90 0.63
C VAL A 60 9.94 -15.25 1.34
N GLY A 61 11.12 -15.86 1.40
CA GLY A 61 11.37 -17.18 2.01
C GLY A 61 11.98 -18.18 1.03
N GLY A 62 12.44 -19.31 1.56
CA GLY A 62 13.20 -20.32 0.81
C GLY A 62 12.96 -21.75 1.30
N PRO A 63 13.74 -22.73 0.81
CA PRO A 63 13.50 -24.16 1.06
C PRO A 63 13.39 -24.56 2.53
N ASN A 64 14.11 -23.85 3.42
CA ASN A 64 14.13 -24.10 4.87
C ASN A 64 13.57 -22.92 5.70
N GLN A 65 12.82 -22.00 5.08
CA GLN A 65 12.22 -20.86 5.78
C GLN A 65 10.74 -20.72 5.45
N LYS A 66 9.97 -20.18 6.42
CA LYS A 66 8.55 -19.90 6.19
C LYS A 66 8.41 -18.89 5.06
N SER A 67 7.73 -19.31 4.00
CA SER A 67 7.39 -18.43 2.89
C SER A 67 6.24 -17.51 3.27
N TYR A 68 6.37 -16.21 2.98
CA TYR A 68 5.30 -15.24 3.14
C TYR A 68 5.28 -14.26 1.96
N TRP A 69 4.14 -13.61 1.77
CA TRP A 69 4.02 -12.52 0.81
C TRP A 69 4.37 -11.22 1.51
N GLU A 70 5.20 -10.42 0.86
CA GLU A 70 5.59 -9.09 1.31
C GLU A 70 5.22 -8.10 0.22
N TRP A 71 4.64 -6.98 0.65
CA TRP A 71 4.28 -5.87 -0.20
C TRP A 71 5.24 -4.72 0.08
N SER A 72 5.75 -4.08 -0.96
CA SER A 72 6.61 -2.91 -0.83
C SER A 72 6.18 -1.85 -1.83
N LEU A 73 6.37 -0.59 -1.50
CA LEU A 73 6.29 0.46 -2.52
C LEU A 73 7.41 0.22 -3.54
N PRO A 74 7.18 0.58 -4.83
CA PRO A 74 8.30 0.70 -5.74
C PRO A 74 9.25 1.74 -5.16
N GLU A 75 10.56 1.46 -5.13
CA GLU A 75 11.55 2.54 -5.02
C GLU A 75 11.19 3.53 -6.12
N GLU A 76 10.88 4.77 -5.74
CA GLU A 76 10.46 5.78 -6.71
C GLU A 76 11.44 5.74 -7.89
N PRO A 77 10.98 5.60 -9.14
CA PRO A 77 11.82 6.05 -10.22
C PRO A 77 11.97 7.56 -9.96
N GLU A 78 13.15 7.95 -9.46
CA GLU A 78 13.76 9.27 -9.63
C GLU A 78 13.44 9.79 -11.05
N GLY A 79 12.28 10.41 -11.24
CA GLY A 79 11.76 10.63 -12.60
C GLY A 79 10.39 11.29 -12.71
N PHE A 80 9.74 11.63 -11.59
CA PHE A 80 8.59 12.55 -11.61
C PHE A 80 8.83 13.77 -10.71
N SER A 81 10.10 14.17 -10.57
CA SER A 81 10.45 15.53 -10.21
C SER A 81 10.87 16.26 -11.49
N ALA A 82 10.04 17.22 -11.91
CA ALA A 82 10.25 18.16 -13.01
C ALA A 82 10.15 17.62 -14.46
N LEU A 83 8.96 17.77 -15.07
CA LEU A 83 8.78 18.27 -16.44
C LEU A 83 7.58 19.22 -16.49
#